data_AF-A0A971X1R1-F1
#
_entry.id   AF-A0A971X1R1-F1
#
_cell.length_a   1.000
_cell.length_b   1.000
_cell.length_c   1.000
_cell.angle_alpha   90.00
_cell.angle_beta   90.00
_cell.angle_gamma   90.00
#
_symmetry.space_group_name_H-M   'P 1'
#
loop_
_entity.id
_entity.type
_entity.pdbx_description
1 polymer ?
#
loop_
_entity_poly.entity_id
_entity_poly.type
_entity_poly.pdbx_seq_one_letter_code
_entity_poly.pdbx_strand_id
1 'polypeptide(L)'
;MSNKYSLITEQEIIDGLANGELSKEKIGLIRNKAGQIVKHIKEQEIEASPIPSTLVQVHQNIIYQADLSPVIDSIIEINNVLLFEDLEEIYHVVLDKLRYYKSHKQRLDELNSKTLEALSIFEKRIKRYLDGIDTENPSQDDRFFGALDSYLNLIFIYMISAYWLHNDQLSNDTISLEKTDNLESWVRDIYKKLLIGEVGFQSLQNSVYAHLFINGGTNIHLIDKLVKHDDRCKSSLDFFESFRDECISIDYGSTHRFNGPINNSSLDGRLKFSERLYEVLEKIGYLRNIFNELINVGSINFEEFDYGDDQANKKLQLTIIPLALHNGS
;
A
#
# COMPACT_ATOMS: atom_id res chain seq x y z
N MET A 1 14.73 -19.91 -83.87
CA MET A 1 14.67 -20.23 -82.42
C MET A 1 14.65 -18.90 -81.67
N SER A 2 13.65 -18.70 -80.81
CA SER A 2 13.29 -17.40 -80.23
C SER A 2 14.31 -16.89 -79.21
N ASN A 3 14.73 -15.62 -79.37
CA ASN A 3 15.46 -14.89 -78.33
C ASN A 3 14.59 -14.82 -77.06
N LYS A 4 15.11 -15.38 -75.96
CA LYS A 4 14.40 -15.53 -74.69
C LYS A 4 14.38 -14.26 -73.83
N TYR A 5 14.92 -13.15 -74.34
CA TYR A 5 15.01 -11.87 -73.64
C TYR A 5 14.50 -10.77 -74.56
N SER A 6 13.43 -10.09 -74.14
CA SER A 6 13.00 -8.82 -74.72
C SER A 6 14.01 -7.74 -74.34
N LEU A 7 14.50 -6.99 -75.33
CA LEU A 7 15.34 -5.82 -75.11
C LEU A 7 14.46 -4.71 -74.51
N ILE A 8 14.33 -4.68 -73.18
CA ILE A 8 13.68 -3.60 -72.44
C ILE A 8 14.74 -2.50 -72.22
N THR A 9 14.35 -1.26 -72.46
CA THR A 9 15.19 -0.07 -72.26
C THR A 9 15.23 0.35 -70.80
N GLU A 10 16.27 1.08 -70.37
CA GLU A 10 16.39 1.55 -68.99
C GLU A 10 15.21 2.43 -68.56
N GLN A 11 14.65 3.22 -69.47
CA GLN A 11 13.50 4.08 -69.20
C GLN A 11 12.25 3.25 -68.85
N GLU A 12 11.99 2.16 -69.58
CA GLU A 12 10.89 1.24 -69.32
C GLU A 12 11.04 0.51 -67.97
N ILE A 13 12.28 0.25 -67.53
CA ILE A 13 12.54 -0.34 -66.20
C ILE A 13 12.21 0.67 -65.09
N ILE A 14 12.60 1.93 -65.27
CA ILE A 14 12.33 2.99 -64.29
C ILE A 14 10.82 3.22 -64.17
N ASP A 15 10.13 3.35 -65.30
CA ASP A 15 8.68 3.57 -65.32
C ASP A 15 7.91 2.36 -64.77
N GLY A 16 8.36 1.14 -65.09
CA GLY A 16 7.77 -0.10 -64.55
C GLY A 16 7.99 -0.28 -63.05
N LEU A 17 9.13 0.16 -62.50
CA LEU A 17 9.37 0.19 -61.05
C LEU A 17 8.53 1.27 -60.35
N ALA A 18 8.36 2.45 -60.97
CA ALA A 18 7.58 3.55 -60.41
C ALA A 18 6.08 3.24 -60.38
N ASN A 19 5.57 2.53 -61.40
CA ASN A 19 4.16 2.18 -61.54
C ASN A 19 3.80 0.83 -60.88
N GLY A 20 4.77 0.14 -60.25
CA GLY A 20 4.56 -1.11 -59.52
C GLY A 20 4.40 -2.37 -60.39
N GLU A 21 4.62 -2.26 -61.70
CA GLU A 21 4.59 -3.40 -62.63
C GLU A 21 5.87 -4.26 -62.52
N LEU A 22 6.97 -3.68 -62.06
CA LEU A 22 8.24 -4.35 -61.79
C LEU A 22 8.57 -4.26 -60.29
N SER A 23 9.18 -5.31 -59.74
CA SER A 23 9.66 -5.34 -58.36
C SER A 23 11.16 -5.60 -58.32
N LYS A 24 11.84 -4.97 -57.36
CA LYS A 24 13.29 -5.13 -57.15
C LYS A 24 13.54 -6.12 -56.01
N GLU A 25 14.11 -7.28 -56.32
CA GLU A 25 14.63 -8.22 -55.32
C GLU A 25 16.15 -8.05 -55.17
N LYS A 26 16.66 -8.08 -53.94
CA LYS A 26 18.10 -8.22 -53.68
C LYS A 26 18.47 -9.70 -53.80
N ILE A 27 19.37 -10.01 -54.72
CA ILE A 27 19.87 -11.36 -54.94
C ILE A 27 21.39 -11.40 -54.74
N GLY A 28 21.85 -12.40 -54.00
CA GLY A 28 23.26 -12.77 -53.94
C GLY A 28 23.65 -13.53 -55.20
N LEU A 29 24.76 -13.14 -55.83
CA LEU A 29 25.29 -13.80 -57.03
C LEU A 29 26.51 -14.64 -56.68
N ILE A 30 26.47 -15.95 -56.95
CA ILE A 30 27.65 -16.82 -56.87
C ILE A 30 28.30 -16.89 -58.24
N ARG A 31 29.59 -16.52 -58.33
CA ARG A 31 30.38 -16.58 -59.56
C ARG A 31 31.47 -17.65 -59.48
N ASN A 32 31.78 -18.28 -60.61
CA ASN A 32 32.95 -19.16 -60.73
C ASN A 32 34.24 -18.33 -60.84
N LYS A 33 35.40 -19.01 -60.82
CA LYS A 33 36.72 -18.36 -60.94
C LYS A 33 36.94 -17.63 -62.27
N ALA A 34 36.16 -17.95 -63.31
CA ALA A 34 36.16 -17.24 -64.60
C ALA A 34 35.18 -16.05 -64.62
N GLY A 35 34.56 -15.70 -63.48
CA GLY A 35 33.64 -14.58 -63.33
C GLY A 35 32.21 -14.83 -63.82
N GLN A 36 31.90 -16.02 -64.31
CA GLN A 36 30.57 -16.38 -64.80
C GLN A 36 29.64 -16.66 -63.62
N ILE A 37 28.40 -16.18 -63.72
CA ILE A 37 27.38 -16.39 -62.69
C ILE A 37 26.91 -17.84 -62.76
N VAL A 38 27.00 -18.55 -61.63
CA VAL A 38 26.66 -19.97 -61.51
C VAL A 38 25.30 -20.16 -60.83
N LYS A 39 24.93 -19.27 -59.91
CA LYS A 39 23.67 -19.38 -59.17
C LYS A 39 23.23 -18.03 -58.59
N HIS A 40 21.92 -17.81 -58.54
CA HIS A 40 21.29 -16.72 -57.78
C HIS A 40 20.73 -17.29 -56.47
N ILE A 41 20.94 -16.59 -55.36
CA ILE A 41 20.36 -16.92 -54.05
C ILE A 41 19.58 -15.70 -53.58
N LYS A 42 18.31 -15.89 -53.19
CA LYS A 42 17.54 -14.83 -52.52
C LYS A 42 18.13 -14.63 -51.12
N GLU A 43 18.60 -13.43 -50.82
CA GLU A 43 18.99 -13.08 -49.45
C GLU A 43 17.70 -12.94 -48.63
N GLN A 44 17.53 -13.79 -47.61
CA GLN A 44 16.48 -13.57 -46.63
C GLN A 44 16.95 -12.46 -45.69
N GLU A 45 16.27 -11.31 -45.71
CA GLU A 45 16.45 -10.31 -44.66
C GLU A 45 15.98 -10.96 -43.34
N ILE A 46 16.92 -11.32 -42.47
CA ILE A 46 16.59 -11.63 -41.08
C ILE A 46 16.23 -10.30 -40.45
N GLU A 47 14.93 -9.97 -40.43
CA GLU A 47 14.45 -8.85 -39.62
C GLU A 47 14.89 -9.09 -38.17
N ALA A 48 15.75 -8.21 -37.67
CA ALA A 48 16.10 -8.22 -36.26
C ALA A 48 14.80 -8.04 -35.47
N SER A 49 14.40 -9.07 -34.71
CA SER A 49 13.23 -8.98 -33.84
C SER A 49 13.36 -7.72 -32.96
N PRO A 50 12.33 -6.87 -32.89
CA PRO A 50 12.38 -5.64 -32.09
C PRO A 50 12.43 -5.94 -30.57
N ILE A 51 12.23 -7.20 -30.19
CA ILE A 51 12.22 -7.63 -28.80
C ILE A 51 13.62 -8.16 -28.43
N PRO A 52 14.27 -7.58 -27.40
CA PRO A 52 15.57 -8.04 -26.90
C PRO A 52 15.57 -9.53 -26.56
N SER A 53 16.65 -10.23 -26.91
CA SER A 53 16.87 -11.63 -26.56
C SER A 53 17.05 -11.88 -25.05
N THR A 54 17.14 -10.83 -24.25
CA THR A 54 17.07 -10.89 -22.78
C THR A 54 15.65 -11.04 -22.26
N LEU A 55 14.64 -10.63 -23.04
CA LEU A 55 13.22 -10.72 -22.67
C LEU A 55 12.52 -11.91 -23.30
N VAL A 56 12.87 -12.24 -24.54
CA VAL A 56 12.28 -13.36 -25.28
C VAL A 56 13.36 -14.13 -26.03
N GLN A 57 13.50 -15.41 -25.76
CA GLN A 57 14.39 -16.32 -26.50
C GLN A 57 13.56 -17.39 -27.20
N VAL A 58 13.82 -17.59 -28.49
CA VAL A 58 13.22 -18.68 -29.26
C VAL A 58 14.27 -19.77 -29.44
N HIS A 59 14.03 -20.95 -28.87
CA HIS A 59 14.90 -22.11 -29.05
C HIS A 59 14.07 -23.33 -29.49
N GLN A 60 14.38 -23.87 -30.67
CA GLN A 60 13.76 -25.10 -31.21
C GLN A 60 12.21 -25.12 -31.11
N ASN A 61 11.56 -24.03 -31.53
CA ASN A 61 10.09 -23.80 -31.46
C ASN A 61 9.50 -23.54 -30.06
N ILE A 62 10.32 -23.39 -29.02
CA ILE A 62 9.87 -22.98 -27.68
C ILE A 62 10.22 -21.51 -27.45
N ILE A 63 9.25 -20.72 -27.00
CA ILE A 63 9.43 -19.31 -26.62
C ILE A 63 9.65 -19.25 -25.11
N TYR A 64 10.85 -18.85 -24.70
CA TYR A 64 11.19 -18.54 -23.31
C TYR A 64 11.00 -17.04 -23.09
N GLN A 65 10.15 -16.66 -22.15
CA GLN A 65 9.95 -15.27 -21.74
C GLN A 65 10.57 -15.07 -20.36
N ALA A 66 11.31 -13.97 -20.19
CA ALA A 66 11.83 -13.60 -18.89
C ALA A 66 10.67 -13.23 -17.95
N ASP A 67 10.64 -13.87 -16.78
CA ASP A 67 9.77 -13.43 -15.69
C ASP A 67 10.33 -12.14 -15.08
N LEU A 68 9.61 -11.04 -15.28
CA LEU A 68 9.99 -9.72 -14.78
C LEU A 68 9.44 -9.42 -13.39
N SER A 69 8.65 -10.31 -12.80
CA SER A 69 8.04 -10.11 -11.48
C SER A 69 9.09 -9.71 -10.42
N PRO A 70 10.25 -10.40 -10.30
CA PRO A 70 11.26 -10.04 -9.30
C PRO A 70 11.86 -8.64 -9.50
N VAL A 71 11.95 -8.18 -10.75
CA VAL A 71 12.47 -6.83 -11.07
C VAL A 71 11.43 -5.77 -10.71
N ILE A 72 10.16 -6.02 -11.01
CA ILE A 72 9.04 -5.14 -10.65
C ILE A 72 8.93 -5.04 -9.12
N ASP A 73 8.99 -6.17 -8.42
CA ASP A 73 8.93 -6.23 -6.96
C ASP A 73 10.08 -5.43 -6.32
N SER A 74 11.29 -5.56 -6.86
CA SER A 74 12.46 -4.78 -6.40
C SER A 74 12.29 -3.27 -6.61
N ILE A 75 11.71 -2.86 -7.74
CA ILE A 75 11.44 -1.44 -8.02
C ILE A 75 10.39 -0.89 -7.05
N ILE A 76 9.33 -1.67 -6.77
CA ILE A 76 8.30 -1.31 -5.79
C ILE A 76 8.93 -1.16 -4.40
N GLU A 77 9.78 -2.10 -3.99
CA GLU A 77 10.45 -2.06 -2.70
C GLU A 77 11.33 -0.82 -2.55
N ILE A 78 12.19 -0.52 -3.53
CA ILE A 78 13.04 0.68 -3.53
C ILE A 78 12.18 1.94 -3.44
N ASN A 79 11.10 2.01 -4.21
CA ASN A 79 10.20 3.16 -4.17
C ASN A 79 9.51 3.32 -2.80
N ASN A 80 9.16 2.22 -2.14
CA ASN A 80 8.58 2.25 -0.79
C ASN A 80 9.60 2.73 0.25
N VAL A 81 10.87 2.30 0.15
CA VAL A 81 11.95 2.81 1.03
C VAL A 81 12.06 4.32 0.93
N LEU A 82 12.21 4.84 -0.29
CA LEU A 82 12.32 6.28 -0.54
C LEU A 82 11.08 7.04 -0.08
N LEU A 83 9.88 6.46 -0.28
CA LEU A 83 8.64 7.05 0.19
C LEU A 83 8.63 7.25 1.70
N PHE A 84 9.13 6.28 2.47
CA PHE A 84 9.15 6.36 3.93
C PHE A 84 10.26 7.27 4.48
N GLU A 85 11.44 7.28 3.85
CA GLU A 85 12.53 8.21 4.19
C GLU A 85 12.09 9.68 3.99
N ASP A 86 11.43 9.98 2.88
CA ASP A 86 10.84 11.30 2.63
C ASP A 86 9.80 11.69 3.71
N LEU A 87 8.94 10.74 4.10
CA LEU A 87 7.92 11.00 5.13
C LEU A 87 8.55 11.27 6.48
N GLU A 88 9.61 10.53 6.82
CA GLU A 88 10.41 10.73 8.02
C GLU A 88 11.06 12.13 8.03
N GLU A 89 11.64 12.58 6.91
CA GLU A 89 12.20 13.92 6.79
C GLU A 89 11.13 15.01 7.02
N ILE A 90 9.96 14.87 6.40
CA ILE A 90 8.83 15.81 6.57
C ILE A 90 8.39 15.85 8.04
N TYR A 91 8.31 14.69 8.69
CA TYR A 91 7.95 14.61 10.10
C TYR A 91 8.97 15.31 11.00
N HIS A 92 10.27 15.12 10.74
CA HIS A 92 11.34 15.79 11.48
C HIS A 92 11.28 17.31 11.36
N VAL A 93 10.95 17.85 10.19
CA VAL A 93 10.76 19.29 10.03
C VAL A 93 9.67 19.82 10.96
N VAL A 94 8.54 19.11 11.08
CA VAL A 94 7.46 19.50 12.01
C VAL A 94 7.92 19.40 13.46
N LEU A 95 8.64 18.34 13.83
CA LEU A 95 9.19 18.19 15.18
C LEU A 95 10.16 19.31 15.56
N ASP A 96 10.99 19.78 14.63
CA ASP A 96 11.89 20.90 14.89
C ASP A 96 11.13 22.21 15.08
N LYS A 97 10.03 22.43 14.36
CA LYS A 97 9.12 23.57 14.60
C LYS A 97 8.43 23.46 15.95
N LEU A 98 7.97 22.27 16.34
CA LEU A 98 7.36 22.02 17.64
C LEU A 98 8.36 22.26 18.78
N ARG A 99 9.60 21.80 18.64
CA ARG A 99 10.70 22.07 19.58
C ARG A 99 11.00 23.56 19.67
N TYR A 100 11.03 24.26 18.54
CA TYR A 100 11.23 25.71 18.52
C TYR A 100 10.14 26.44 19.29
N TYR A 101 8.85 26.13 19.01
CA TYR A 101 7.72 26.70 19.73
C TYR A 101 7.77 26.35 21.23
N LYS A 102 8.10 25.11 21.59
CA LYS A 102 8.25 24.71 23.00
C LYS A 102 9.27 25.57 23.74
N SER A 103 10.42 25.83 23.12
CA SER A 103 11.53 26.59 23.72
C SER A 103 11.30 28.09 23.76
N HIS A 104 10.69 28.66 22.72
CA HIS A 104 10.61 30.13 22.54
C HIS A 104 9.20 30.70 22.64
N LYS A 105 8.16 29.85 22.65
CA LYS A 105 6.74 30.23 22.66
C LYS A 105 6.34 31.17 21.51
N GLN A 106 7.03 31.06 20.37
CA GLN A 106 6.84 31.86 19.16
C GLN A 106 6.59 30.97 17.94
N ARG A 107 6.02 31.55 16.87
CA ARG A 107 5.80 30.90 15.55
C ARG A 107 4.85 29.70 15.59
N LEU A 108 3.78 29.83 16.36
CA LEU A 108 2.73 28.80 16.45
C LEU A 108 1.97 28.64 15.13
N ASP A 109 1.76 29.74 14.41
CA ASP A 109 1.20 29.82 13.07
C ASP A 109 2.05 29.05 12.04
N GLU A 110 3.38 29.21 12.11
CA GLU A 110 4.32 28.46 11.26
C GLU A 110 4.28 26.96 11.57
N LEU A 111 4.20 26.59 12.85
CA LEU A 111 4.04 25.19 13.26
C LEU A 111 2.74 24.60 12.71
N ASN A 112 1.61 25.29 12.89
CA ASN A 112 0.31 24.81 12.45
C ASN A 112 0.25 24.66 10.93
N SER A 113 0.68 25.67 10.17
CA SER A 113 0.72 25.63 8.71
C SER A 113 1.65 24.53 8.16
N LYS A 114 2.84 24.35 8.74
CA LYS A 114 3.75 23.26 8.33
C LYS A 114 3.21 21.88 8.68
N THR A 115 2.50 21.75 9.79
CA THR A 115 1.83 20.51 10.15
C THR A 115 0.71 20.19 9.16
N LEU A 116 -0.07 21.19 8.74
CA LEU A 116 -1.13 21.02 7.73
C LEU A 116 -0.59 20.58 6.36
N GLU A 117 0.53 21.17 5.92
CA GLU A 117 1.24 20.74 4.71
C GLU A 117 1.67 19.27 4.83
N ALA A 118 2.30 18.90 5.96
CA ALA A 118 2.74 17.54 6.22
C ALA A 118 1.57 16.55 6.21
N LEU A 119 0.45 16.87 6.88
CA LEU A 119 -0.75 16.04 6.90
C LEU A 119 -1.24 15.69 5.50
N SER A 120 -1.26 16.67 4.60
CA SER A 120 -1.72 16.47 3.21
C SER A 120 -0.81 15.55 2.40
N ILE A 121 0.50 15.55 2.70
CA ILE A 121 1.48 14.68 2.04
C ILE A 121 1.38 13.26 2.59
N PHE A 122 1.33 13.12 3.92
CA PHE A 122 1.17 11.85 4.61
C PHE A 122 -0.11 11.15 4.16
N GLU A 123 -1.23 11.85 4.14
CA GLU A 123 -2.53 11.31 3.73
C GLU A 123 -2.47 10.61 2.36
N LYS A 124 -1.92 11.28 1.35
CA LYS A 124 -1.83 10.75 -0.02
C LYS A 124 -0.90 9.52 -0.09
N ARG A 125 0.24 9.59 0.60
CA ARG A 125 1.26 8.53 0.56
C ARG A 125 0.82 7.29 1.34
N ILE A 126 0.26 7.47 2.54
CA ILE A 126 -0.29 6.39 3.37
C ILE A 126 -1.46 5.71 2.68
N LYS A 127 -2.41 6.48 2.12
CA LYS A 127 -3.53 5.91 1.37
C LYS A 127 -3.05 5.04 0.21
N ARG A 128 -2.11 5.55 -0.59
CA ARG A 128 -1.55 4.81 -1.72
C ARG A 128 -0.88 3.50 -1.28
N TYR A 129 -0.18 3.51 -0.15
CA TYR A 129 0.44 2.29 0.37
C TYR A 129 -0.63 1.30 0.86
N LEU A 130 -1.62 1.77 1.64
CA LEU A 130 -2.75 0.95 2.12
C LEU A 130 -3.49 0.26 0.96
N ASP A 131 -3.80 1.02 -0.10
CA ASP A 131 -4.48 0.51 -1.30
C ASP A 131 -3.67 -0.59 -2.04
N GLY A 132 -2.34 -0.63 -1.83
CA GLY A 132 -1.42 -1.58 -2.46
C GLY A 132 -1.04 -2.80 -1.59
N ILE A 133 -1.59 -2.94 -0.38
CA ILE A 133 -1.28 -4.06 0.51
C ILE A 133 -1.88 -5.36 -0.05
N ASP A 134 -1.04 -6.38 -0.21
CA ASP A 134 -1.50 -7.75 -0.41
C ASP A 134 -2.07 -8.29 0.91
N THR A 135 -3.39 -8.39 1.00
CA THR A 135 -4.07 -8.87 2.21
C THR A 135 -4.03 -10.39 2.38
N GLU A 136 -3.63 -11.14 1.35
CA GLU A 136 -3.40 -12.58 1.46
C GLU A 136 -2.03 -12.88 2.05
N ASN A 137 -1.00 -12.13 1.63
CA ASN A 137 0.37 -12.27 2.12
C ASN A 137 0.97 -10.93 2.52
N PRO A 138 0.50 -10.30 3.62
CA PRO A 138 0.93 -8.97 4.00
C PRO A 138 2.40 -8.97 4.45
N SER A 139 3.19 -8.08 3.86
CA SER A 139 4.56 -7.82 4.29
C SER A 139 4.57 -7.17 5.67
N GLN A 140 5.50 -7.58 6.54
CA GLN A 140 5.69 -6.95 7.84
C GLN A 140 6.67 -5.78 7.71
N ASP A 141 6.24 -4.69 7.06
CA ASP A 141 7.10 -3.51 6.87
C ASP A 141 6.98 -2.56 8.06
N ASP A 142 7.97 -2.55 8.95
CA ASP A 142 8.00 -1.66 10.12
C ASP A 142 7.99 -0.18 9.77
N ARG A 143 8.52 0.20 8.60
CA ARG A 143 8.56 1.59 8.15
C ARG A 143 7.15 2.12 7.88
N PHE A 144 6.27 1.26 7.37
CA PHE A 144 4.87 1.60 7.17
C PHE A 144 4.17 1.96 8.49
N PHE A 145 4.35 1.13 9.51
CA PHE A 145 3.75 1.40 10.82
C PHE A 145 4.41 2.61 11.51
N GLY A 146 5.71 2.83 11.33
CA GLY A 146 6.38 4.06 11.76
C GLY A 146 5.82 5.32 11.08
N ALA A 147 5.47 5.21 9.79
CA ALA A 147 4.83 6.29 9.05
C ALA A 147 3.38 6.53 9.49
N LEU A 148 2.62 5.48 9.81
CA LEU A 148 1.28 5.61 10.42
C LEU A 148 1.34 6.31 11.78
N ASP A 149 2.28 5.92 12.64
CA ASP A 149 2.47 6.56 13.95
C ASP A 149 2.88 8.03 13.81
N SER A 150 3.76 8.33 12.85
CA SER A 150 4.13 9.71 12.53
C SER A 150 2.92 10.51 12.02
N TYR A 151 2.05 9.90 11.21
CA TYR A 151 0.84 10.56 10.73
C TYR A 151 -0.12 10.88 11.88
N LEU A 152 -0.38 9.93 12.78
CA LEU A 152 -1.20 10.15 13.98
C LEU A 152 -0.64 11.27 14.86
N ASN A 153 0.69 11.30 15.05
CA ASN A 153 1.36 12.36 15.79
C ASN A 153 1.20 13.73 15.11
N LEU A 154 1.27 13.79 13.79
CA LEU A 154 1.02 15.04 13.05
C LEU A 154 -0.42 15.52 13.25
N ILE A 155 -1.41 14.62 13.22
CA ILE A 155 -2.81 14.98 13.46
C ILE A 155 -2.93 15.55 14.89
N PHE A 156 -2.32 14.91 15.89
CA PHE A 156 -2.30 15.42 17.26
C PHE A 156 -1.64 16.81 17.37
N ILE A 157 -0.46 16.99 16.78
CA ILE A 157 0.25 18.28 16.79
C ILE A 157 -0.60 19.37 16.13
N TYR A 158 -1.29 19.04 15.04
CA TYR A 158 -2.19 19.96 14.36
C TYR A 158 -3.36 20.34 15.27
N MET A 159 -4.06 19.36 15.87
CA MET A 159 -5.17 19.62 16.80
C MET A 159 -4.77 20.57 17.93
N ILE A 160 -3.64 20.28 18.59
CA ILE A 160 -3.17 21.08 19.73
C ILE A 160 -2.73 22.48 19.29
N SER A 161 -2.03 22.60 18.16
CA SER A 161 -1.62 23.90 17.65
C SER A 161 -2.81 24.74 17.17
N ALA A 162 -3.81 24.12 16.54
CA ALA A 162 -5.06 24.77 16.16
C ALA A 162 -5.83 25.24 17.39
N TYR A 163 -5.92 24.41 18.42
CA TYR A 163 -6.52 24.77 19.70
C TYR A 163 -5.83 25.99 20.32
N TRP A 164 -4.50 26.01 20.38
CA TRP A 164 -3.77 27.17 20.93
C TRP A 164 -3.87 28.44 20.08
N LEU A 165 -4.12 28.33 18.77
CA LEU A 165 -4.31 29.48 17.89
C LEU A 165 -5.72 30.06 17.97
N HIS A 166 -6.72 29.18 18.08
CA HIS A 166 -8.11 29.51 17.84
C HIS A 166 -9.02 29.32 19.05
N ASN A 167 -8.52 28.74 20.15
CA ASN A 167 -9.21 28.47 21.41
C ASN A 167 -10.62 27.88 21.19
N ASP A 168 -11.65 28.67 21.51
CA ASP A 168 -13.07 28.35 21.41
C ASP A 168 -13.56 28.13 19.97
N GLN A 169 -12.84 28.66 18.97
CA GLN A 169 -13.14 28.44 17.56
C GLN A 169 -12.64 27.10 17.02
N LEU A 170 -11.96 26.26 17.83
CA LEU A 170 -11.56 24.90 17.42
C LEU A 170 -12.77 24.05 17.00
N SER A 171 -13.95 24.29 17.58
CA SER A 171 -15.19 23.61 17.20
C SER A 171 -15.55 23.77 15.71
N ASN A 172 -15.02 24.80 15.04
CA ASN A 172 -15.19 25.02 13.60
C ASN A 172 -14.10 24.34 12.74
N ASP A 173 -13.04 23.80 13.35
CA ASP A 173 -12.00 23.06 12.62
C ASP A 173 -12.51 21.67 12.24
N THR A 174 -12.78 21.47 10.96
CA THR A 174 -13.17 20.18 10.41
C THR A 174 -11.97 19.35 9.94
N ILE A 175 -10.77 19.95 9.82
CA ILE A 175 -9.62 19.31 9.17
C ILE A 175 -9.14 18.13 10.02
N SER A 176 -8.94 18.34 11.33
CA SER A 176 -8.45 17.32 12.26
C SER A 176 -9.34 16.06 12.26
N LEU A 177 -10.65 16.27 12.33
CA LEU A 177 -11.66 15.21 12.28
C LEU A 177 -11.67 14.51 10.92
N GLU A 178 -11.70 15.25 9.83
CA GLU A 178 -11.70 14.68 8.47
C GLU A 178 -10.46 13.79 8.25
N LYS A 179 -9.27 14.23 8.67
CA LYS A 179 -8.05 13.41 8.55
C LYS A 179 -8.12 12.14 9.40
N THR A 180 -8.68 12.24 10.59
CA THR A 180 -8.83 11.10 11.52
C THR A 180 -9.86 10.09 10.98
N ASP A 181 -10.99 10.56 10.47
CA ASP A 181 -12.06 9.74 9.92
C ASP A 181 -11.64 9.04 8.62
N ASN A 182 -10.94 9.77 7.73
CA ASN A 182 -10.39 9.20 6.51
C ASN A 182 -9.37 8.09 6.83
N LEU A 183 -8.45 8.35 7.75
CA LEU A 183 -7.45 7.37 8.17
C LEU A 183 -8.12 6.13 8.79
N GLU A 184 -9.12 6.33 9.65
CA GLU A 184 -9.88 5.23 10.24
C GLU A 184 -10.52 4.36 9.16
N SER A 185 -11.21 4.98 8.20
CA SER A 185 -11.87 4.26 7.12
C SER A 185 -10.88 3.37 6.36
N TRP A 186 -9.73 3.93 5.95
CA TRP A 186 -8.75 3.18 5.16
C TRP A 186 -8.10 2.04 5.96
N VAL A 187 -7.71 2.30 7.21
CA VAL A 187 -7.12 1.29 8.08
C VAL A 187 -8.13 0.19 8.39
N ARG A 188 -9.38 0.56 8.69
CA ARG A 188 -10.45 -0.38 9.02
C ARG A 188 -10.81 -1.27 7.82
N ASP A 189 -10.79 -0.73 6.60
CA ASP A 189 -11.05 -1.51 5.39
C ASP A 189 -9.98 -2.59 5.15
N ILE A 190 -8.70 -2.25 5.29
CA ILE A 190 -7.61 -3.23 5.20
C ILE A 190 -7.68 -4.24 6.35
N TYR A 191 -7.95 -3.78 7.56
CA TYR A 191 -8.13 -4.63 8.75
C TYR A 191 -9.18 -5.71 8.52
N LYS A 192 -10.35 -5.35 7.98
CA LYS A 192 -11.43 -6.29 7.65
C LYS A 192 -11.00 -7.31 6.59
N LYS A 193 -10.31 -6.86 5.54
CA LYS A 193 -9.80 -7.75 4.48
C LYS A 193 -8.77 -8.73 5.04
N LEU A 194 -7.90 -8.31 5.94
CA LEU A 194 -6.94 -9.21 6.59
C LEU A 194 -7.65 -10.26 7.46
N LEU A 195 -8.71 -9.90 8.17
CA LEU A 195 -9.41 -10.83 9.06
C LEU A 195 -10.19 -11.93 8.34
N ILE A 196 -10.99 -11.59 7.32
CA ILE A 196 -11.89 -12.55 6.65
C ILE A 196 -11.56 -12.73 5.15
N GLY A 197 -10.88 -11.78 4.52
CA GLY A 197 -10.72 -11.72 3.06
C GLY A 197 -11.86 -10.99 2.37
N GLU A 198 -11.93 -11.07 1.05
CA GLU A 198 -13.10 -10.62 0.27
C GLU A 198 -14.29 -11.54 0.54
N VAL A 199 -15.49 -10.96 0.67
CA VAL A 199 -16.71 -11.70 1.06
C VAL A 199 -17.05 -12.78 0.03
N GLY A 200 -16.95 -14.05 0.41
CA GLY A 200 -17.29 -15.20 -0.44
C GLY A 200 -17.35 -16.51 0.34
N PHE A 201 -17.93 -17.56 -0.25
CA PHE A 201 -18.17 -18.84 0.44
C PHE A 201 -16.89 -19.51 1.01
N GLN A 202 -15.70 -19.22 0.46
CA GLN A 202 -14.42 -19.75 0.95
C GLN A 202 -13.68 -18.78 1.89
N SER A 203 -14.20 -17.56 2.09
CA SER A 203 -13.50 -16.49 2.82
C SER A 203 -13.49 -16.75 4.32
N LEU A 204 -14.61 -17.22 4.88
CA LEU A 204 -14.67 -17.54 6.31
C LEU A 204 -13.79 -18.74 6.66
N GLN A 205 -13.72 -19.76 5.79
CA GLN A 205 -12.89 -20.94 6.04
C GLN A 205 -11.40 -20.61 6.11
N ASN A 206 -10.96 -19.67 5.27
CA ASN A 206 -9.60 -19.16 5.22
C ASN A 206 -9.45 -17.82 5.96
N SER A 207 -10.30 -17.57 6.97
CA SER A 207 -10.23 -16.37 7.80
C SER A 207 -9.27 -16.56 8.98
N VAL A 208 -8.74 -15.44 9.47
CA VAL A 208 -7.98 -15.38 10.73
C VAL A 208 -8.85 -15.88 11.90
N TYR A 209 -10.15 -15.57 11.87
CA TYR A 209 -11.07 -16.03 12.91
C TYR A 209 -11.22 -17.57 12.93
N ALA A 210 -11.38 -18.20 11.75
CA ALA A 210 -11.43 -19.65 11.65
C ALA A 210 -10.11 -20.31 12.09
N HIS A 211 -8.97 -19.72 11.72
CA HIS A 211 -7.66 -20.16 12.18
C HIS A 211 -7.54 -20.11 13.70
N LEU A 212 -7.93 -18.99 14.33
CA LEU A 212 -7.94 -18.84 15.79
C LEU A 212 -8.91 -19.81 16.47
N PHE A 213 -10.06 -20.07 15.87
CA PHE A 213 -11.06 -20.97 16.43
C PHE A 213 -10.63 -22.44 16.37
N ILE A 214 -10.09 -22.89 15.24
CA ILE A 214 -9.75 -24.30 15.00
C ILE A 214 -8.37 -24.64 15.55
N ASN A 215 -7.38 -23.78 15.26
CA ASN A 215 -5.97 -24.04 15.55
C ASN A 215 -5.43 -23.18 16.70
N GLY A 216 -6.14 -22.13 17.11
CA GLY A 216 -5.60 -21.12 18.02
C GLY A 216 -5.39 -21.57 19.46
N GLY A 217 -6.04 -22.65 19.90
CA GLY A 217 -5.89 -23.16 21.27
C GLY A 217 -6.19 -22.08 22.31
N THR A 218 -5.17 -21.66 23.07
CA THR A 218 -5.29 -20.56 24.03
C THR A 218 -5.55 -19.21 23.38
N ASN A 219 -5.16 -18.99 22.12
CA ASN A 219 -5.30 -17.72 21.40
C ASN A 219 -6.73 -17.44 20.90
N ILE A 220 -7.69 -18.34 21.15
CA ILE A 220 -9.09 -18.14 20.78
C ILE A 220 -9.71 -16.85 21.36
N HIS A 221 -9.23 -16.41 22.53
CA HIS A 221 -9.67 -15.15 23.16
C HIS A 221 -9.33 -13.89 22.33
N LEU A 222 -8.39 -13.99 21.38
CA LEU A 222 -8.08 -12.88 20.47
C LEU A 222 -9.26 -12.56 19.56
N ILE A 223 -10.20 -13.48 19.35
CA ILE A 223 -11.42 -13.23 18.57
C ILE A 223 -12.21 -12.06 19.20
N ASP A 224 -12.39 -12.04 20.52
CA ASP A 224 -13.10 -10.96 21.22
C ASP A 224 -12.43 -9.60 21.00
N LYS A 225 -11.09 -9.57 21.06
CA LYS A 225 -10.28 -8.37 20.80
C LYS A 225 -10.49 -7.90 19.35
N LEU A 226 -10.36 -8.81 18.38
CA LEU A 226 -10.36 -8.45 16.97
C LEU A 226 -11.74 -7.99 16.48
N VAL A 227 -12.83 -8.55 17.00
CA VAL A 227 -14.19 -8.14 16.61
C VAL A 227 -14.50 -6.68 16.97
N LYS A 228 -13.83 -6.09 17.98
CA LYS A 228 -14.07 -4.69 18.41
C LYS A 228 -14.07 -3.69 17.25
N HIS A 229 -13.23 -3.91 16.24
CA HIS A 229 -13.09 -3.02 15.09
C HIS A 229 -13.59 -3.60 13.76
N ASP A 230 -14.19 -4.79 13.77
CA ASP A 230 -14.81 -5.40 12.61
C ASP A 230 -16.33 -5.21 12.66
N ASP A 231 -16.84 -4.25 11.89
CA ASP A 231 -18.28 -3.93 11.88
C ASP A 231 -19.17 -4.98 11.19
N ARG A 232 -18.59 -6.04 10.62
CA ARG A 232 -19.34 -7.17 10.06
C ARG A 232 -19.92 -8.08 11.15
N CYS A 233 -19.30 -8.08 12.33
CA CYS A 233 -19.72 -8.87 13.49
C CYS A 233 -19.97 -7.92 14.68
N LYS A 234 -21.12 -8.01 15.36
CA LYS A 234 -21.34 -7.16 16.55
C LYS A 234 -20.64 -7.70 17.79
N SER A 235 -20.35 -9.00 17.79
CA SER A 235 -19.70 -9.70 18.88
C SER A 235 -18.96 -10.94 18.36
N SER A 236 -18.10 -11.53 19.18
CA SER A 236 -17.50 -12.83 18.87
C SER A 236 -18.55 -13.93 18.74
N LEU A 237 -19.69 -13.82 19.43
CA LEU A 237 -20.80 -14.73 19.29
C LEU A 237 -21.39 -14.70 17.89
N ASP A 238 -21.54 -13.51 17.28
CA ASP A 238 -22.01 -13.36 15.89
C ASP A 238 -21.08 -14.09 14.90
N PHE A 239 -19.77 -14.06 15.16
CA PHE A 239 -18.80 -14.84 14.38
C PHE A 239 -19.04 -16.34 14.56
N PHE A 240 -19.20 -16.84 15.80
CA PHE A 240 -19.43 -18.26 16.05
C PHE A 240 -20.75 -18.76 15.45
N GLU A 241 -21.80 -17.96 15.46
CA GLU A 241 -23.08 -18.26 14.81
C GLU A 241 -22.90 -18.38 13.29
N SER A 242 -22.23 -17.41 12.67
CA SER A 242 -21.95 -17.42 11.22
C SER A 242 -21.07 -18.61 10.82
N PHE A 243 -20.04 -18.90 11.62
CA PHE A 243 -19.14 -20.03 11.40
C PHE A 243 -19.87 -21.37 11.52
N ARG A 244 -20.76 -21.50 12.51
CA ARG A 244 -21.61 -22.69 12.69
C ARG A 244 -22.50 -22.92 11.47
N ASP A 245 -23.19 -21.89 11.00
CA ASP A 245 -24.14 -22.01 9.88
C ASP A 245 -23.44 -22.48 8.61
N GLU A 246 -22.22 -22.01 8.38
CA GLU A 246 -21.39 -22.47 7.27
C GLU A 246 -21.01 -23.96 7.39
N CYS A 247 -20.68 -24.42 8.60
CA CYS A 247 -20.35 -25.83 8.86
C CYS A 247 -21.55 -26.77 8.65
N ILE A 248 -22.78 -26.30 8.87
CA ILE A 248 -24.02 -27.12 8.72
C ILE A 248 -24.40 -27.30 7.25
N SER A 249 -23.94 -26.44 6.34
CA SER A 249 -24.26 -26.52 4.90
C SER A 249 -23.63 -27.71 4.16
N ILE A 250 -22.73 -28.45 4.81
CA ILE A 250 -21.99 -29.58 4.24
C ILE A 250 -22.65 -30.90 4.69
N ASP A 251 -23.52 -31.42 3.81
CA ASP A 251 -24.13 -32.76 3.71
C ASP A 251 -24.06 -33.69 4.96
N TYR A 252 -25.24 -33.97 5.53
CA TYR A 252 -25.50 -34.77 6.75
C TYR A 252 -24.94 -36.21 6.75
N GLY A 253 -24.45 -36.72 5.60
CA GLY A 253 -23.96 -38.09 5.45
C GLY A 253 -22.47 -38.31 5.74
N SER A 254 -21.70 -37.24 5.96
CA SER A 254 -20.26 -37.34 6.22
C SER A 254 -19.93 -36.81 7.62
N THR A 255 -19.01 -37.47 8.34
CA THR A 255 -18.43 -36.89 9.57
C THR A 255 -18.03 -35.45 9.25
N HIS A 256 -18.53 -34.47 10.02
CA HIS A 256 -18.25 -33.06 9.80
C HIS A 256 -16.74 -32.84 9.83
N ARG A 257 -16.11 -32.89 8.66
CA ARG A 257 -14.68 -32.67 8.49
C ARG A 257 -14.57 -31.28 7.93
N PHE A 258 -14.34 -30.34 8.84
CA PHE A 258 -13.83 -29.06 8.43
C PHE A 258 -12.39 -29.27 7.95
N ASN A 259 -12.14 -29.01 6.67
CA ASN A 259 -10.78 -28.95 6.18
C ASN A 259 -10.18 -27.68 6.79
N GLY A 260 -9.29 -27.84 7.76
CA GLY A 260 -8.55 -26.73 8.35
C GLY A 260 -7.88 -25.87 7.26
N PRO A 261 -7.54 -24.62 7.57
CA PRO A 261 -6.96 -23.71 6.60
C PRO A 261 -5.75 -24.35 5.90
N ILE A 262 -5.72 -24.22 4.57
CA ILE A 262 -4.75 -24.90 3.70
C ILE A 262 -3.33 -24.33 3.88
N ASN A 263 -3.20 -23.10 4.41
CA ASN A 263 -1.92 -22.41 4.53
C ASN A 263 -1.78 -21.60 5.84
N ASN A 264 -1.25 -22.23 6.88
CA ASN A 264 -1.13 -21.61 8.22
C ASN A 264 -0.17 -20.39 8.27
N SER A 265 0.90 -20.35 7.46
CA SER A 265 1.90 -19.28 7.54
C SER A 265 1.38 -17.92 7.04
N SER A 266 0.57 -17.92 5.99
CA SER A 266 -0.12 -16.72 5.49
C SER A 266 -1.09 -16.17 6.54
N LEU A 267 -1.83 -17.04 7.23
CA LEU A 267 -2.78 -16.65 8.27
C LEU A 267 -2.11 -16.08 9.52
N ASP A 268 -0.97 -16.62 9.92
CA ASP A 268 -0.17 -16.06 11.01
C ASP A 268 0.36 -14.66 10.65
N GLY A 269 0.77 -14.44 9.39
CA GLY A 269 1.16 -13.12 8.88
C GLY A 269 0.01 -12.12 8.89
N ARG A 270 -1.18 -12.55 8.43
CA ARG A 270 -2.41 -11.76 8.47
C ARG A 270 -2.83 -11.42 9.89
N LEU A 271 -2.73 -12.35 10.82
CA LEU A 271 -3.01 -12.13 12.25
C LEU A 271 -2.08 -11.06 12.81
N LYS A 272 -0.75 -11.21 12.66
CA LYS A 272 0.23 -10.24 13.15
C LYS A 272 0.00 -8.84 12.59
N PHE A 273 -0.24 -8.74 11.29
CA PHE A 273 -0.52 -7.46 10.65
C PHE A 273 -1.82 -6.84 11.19
N SER A 274 -2.87 -7.66 11.36
CA SER A 274 -4.15 -7.23 11.93
C SER A 274 -3.99 -6.71 13.35
N GLU A 275 -3.17 -7.35 14.19
CA GLU A 275 -2.92 -6.87 15.55
C GLU A 275 -2.26 -5.49 15.58
N ARG A 276 -1.33 -5.22 14.66
CA ARG A 276 -0.72 -3.88 14.55
C ARG A 276 -1.71 -2.83 14.04
N LEU A 277 -2.56 -3.17 13.07
CA LEU A 277 -3.63 -2.26 12.65
C LEU A 277 -4.68 -2.04 13.74
N TYR A 278 -4.95 -3.05 14.57
CA TYR A 278 -5.81 -2.89 15.75
C TYR A 278 -5.25 -1.81 16.69
N GLU A 279 -3.95 -1.82 16.96
CA GLU A 279 -3.30 -0.79 17.78
C GLU A 279 -3.41 0.61 17.16
N VAL A 280 -3.28 0.71 15.83
CA VAL A 280 -3.49 1.96 15.08
C VAL A 280 -4.93 2.45 15.24
N LEU A 281 -5.93 1.57 15.14
CA LEU A 281 -7.34 1.92 15.33
C LEU A 281 -7.64 2.37 16.76
N GLU A 282 -6.99 1.79 17.77
CA GLU A 282 -7.07 2.29 19.16
C GLU A 282 -6.48 3.71 19.27
N LYS A 283 -5.32 3.97 18.66
CA LYS A 283 -4.70 5.31 18.64
C LYS A 283 -5.60 6.36 17.97
N ILE A 284 -6.27 6.00 16.87
CA ILE A 284 -7.28 6.83 16.21
C ILE A 284 -8.45 7.13 17.16
N GLY A 285 -8.94 6.12 17.89
CA GLY A 285 -9.96 6.32 18.91
C GLY A 285 -9.54 7.30 20.01
N TYR A 286 -8.29 7.22 20.48
CA TYR A 286 -7.75 8.18 21.44
C TYR A 286 -7.68 9.61 20.87
N LEU A 287 -7.27 9.77 19.62
CA LEU A 287 -7.26 11.07 18.93
C LEU A 287 -8.65 11.72 18.89
N ARG A 288 -9.69 10.94 18.55
CA ARG A 288 -11.07 11.43 18.59
C ARG A 288 -11.50 11.88 19.99
N ASN A 289 -11.13 11.11 21.02
CA ASN A 289 -11.45 11.47 22.40
C ASN A 289 -10.77 12.78 22.81
N ILE A 290 -9.48 12.95 22.49
CA ILE A 290 -8.74 14.19 22.75
C ILE A 290 -9.39 15.37 22.05
N PHE A 291 -9.77 15.22 20.77
CA PHE A 291 -10.44 16.30 20.04
C PHE A 291 -11.75 16.74 20.72
N ASN A 292 -12.57 15.76 21.13
CA ASN A 292 -13.81 16.03 21.85
C ASN A 292 -13.55 16.70 23.22
N GLU A 293 -12.51 16.26 23.95
CA GLU A 293 -12.09 16.90 25.19
C GLU A 293 -11.69 18.36 24.98
N LEU A 294 -10.89 18.67 23.95
CA LEU A 294 -10.48 20.03 23.62
C LEU A 294 -11.67 20.93 23.31
N ILE A 295 -12.66 20.45 22.54
CA ILE A 295 -13.90 21.19 22.27
C ILE A 295 -14.67 21.44 23.57
N ASN A 296 -14.83 20.42 24.41
CA ASN A 296 -15.62 20.53 25.64
C ASN A 296 -14.98 21.45 26.68
N VAL A 297 -13.65 21.52 26.70
CA VAL A 297 -12.91 22.43 27.58
C VAL A 297 -13.09 23.90 27.17
N GLY A 298 -13.36 24.18 25.89
CA GLY A 298 -13.57 25.55 25.40
C GLY A 298 -12.29 26.39 25.52
N SER A 299 -12.39 27.65 25.96
CA SER A 299 -11.22 28.50 26.18
C SER A 299 -10.63 28.30 27.57
N ILE A 300 -9.40 27.78 27.67
CA ILE A 300 -8.65 27.82 28.93
C ILE A 300 -8.13 29.24 29.17
N ASN A 301 -8.63 29.90 30.21
CA ASN A 301 -8.07 31.16 30.67
C ASN A 301 -6.80 30.87 31.49
N PHE A 302 -5.62 31.00 30.87
CA PHE A 302 -4.35 30.72 31.55
C PHE A 302 -4.07 31.64 32.74
N GLU A 303 -4.79 32.76 32.86
CA GLU A 303 -4.73 33.69 34.00
C GLU A 303 -5.50 33.19 35.24
N GLU A 304 -6.41 32.21 35.11
CA GLU A 304 -7.11 31.58 36.24
C GLU A 304 -6.28 30.51 36.94
N PHE A 305 -5.14 30.12 36.37
CA PHE A 305 -4.15 29.30 37.04
C PHE A 305 -3.23 30.19 37.87
N ASP A 306 -3.69 30.58 39.05
CA ASP A 306 -2.80 31.11 40.10
C ASP A 306 -1.74 30.04 40.39
N TYR A 307 -0.51 30.27 39.90
CA TYR A 307 0.62 29.36 40.04
C TYR A 307 1.15 29.43 41.47
N GLY A 308 0.34 28.92 42.41
CA GLY A 308 0.79 28.55 43.74
C GLY A 308 1.84 27.43 43.66
N ASP A 309 2.83 27.55 44.55
CA ASP A 309 4.17 26.95 44.56
C ASP A 309 4.23 25.42 44.72
N ASP A 310 3.44 24.67 43.94
CA ASP A 310 3.33 23.21 44.03
C ASP A 310 3.67 22.54 42.69
N GLN A 311 4.84 22.91 42.14
CA GLN A 311 5.34 22.44 40.84
C GLN A 311 5.72 20.95 40.80
N ALA A 312 5.84 20.26 41.95
CA ALA A 312 6.25 18.86 41.99
C ALA A 312 5.10 17.88 41.67
N ASN A 313 3.88 18.17 42.10
CA ASN A 313 2.74 17.26 41.96
C ASN A 313 1.99 17.40 40.62
N LYS A 314 1.98 18.60 40.01
CA LYS A 314 1.28 18.83 38.73
C LYS A 314 2.08 18.41 37.49
N LYS A 315 3.42 18.35 37.60
CA LYS A 315 4.23 17.73 36.54
C LYS A 315 3.78 16.27 36.36
N LEU A 316 3.44 15.55 37.42
CA LEU A 316 2.90 14.20 37.30
C LEU A 316 1.55 14.15 36.57
N GLN A 317 0.61 15.08 36.80
CA GLN A 317 -0.73 15.00 36.19
C GLN A 317 -0.78 15.37 34.69
N LEU A 318 0.02 16.33 34.22
CA LEU A 318 0.12 16.66 32.78
C LEU A 318 1.13 15.78 32.02
N THR A 319 1.97 15.02 32.73
CA THR A 319 2.89 14.03 32.11
C THR A 319 2.26 12.63 32.05
N ILE A 320 1.06 12.43 32.61
CA ILE A 320 0.23 11.23 32.39
C ILE A 320 -0.78 11.50 31.25
N ILE A 321 -0.31 12.08 30.15
CA ILE A 321 -0.79 11.65 28.84
C ILE A 321 0.13 10.48 28.51
N PRO A 322 -0.34 9.26 28.22
CA PRO A 322 0.54 8.12 28.05
C PRO A 322 1.52 8.42 26.91
N LEU A 323 2.77 8.73 27.27
CA LEU A 323 3.95 8.62 26.42
C LEU A 323 4.25 7.14 26.06
N ALA A 324 3.22 6.29 26.05
CA ALA A 324 3.24 4.87 25.72
C ALA A 324 3.23 4.63 24.19
N LEU A 325 3.80 5.55 23.40
CA LEU A 325 4.05 5.37 21.97
C LEU A 325 5.45 4.82 21.67
N HIS A 326 6.27 4.60 22.71
CA HIS A 326 7.51 3.84 22.62
C HIS A 326 7.60 2.86 23.79
N ASN A 327 7.10 1.64 23.60
CA ASN A 327 7.59 0.43 24.28
C ASN A 327 7.07 -0.79 23.51
N GLY A 328 7.85 -1.22 22.54
CA GLY A 328 7.74 -2.50 21.86
C GLY A 328 9.14 -2.87 21.39
N SER A 329 9.82 -3.68 22.21
CA SER A 329 11.08 -4.33 21.87
C SER A 329 10.86 -5.49 20.92
#